data_AF-A0A4Y7SH21-F1
#
_entry.id   AF-A0A4Y7SH21-F1
#
_cell.length_a   1.000
_cell.length_b   1.000
_cell.length_c   1.000
_cell.angle_alpha   90.00
_cell.angle_beta   90.00
_cell.angle_gamma   90.00
#
_symmetry.space_group_name_H-M   'P 1'
#
loop_
_entity.id
_entity.type
_entity.pdbx_description
1 polymer ?
#
loop_
_entity_poly.entity_id
_entity_poly.type
_entity_poly.pdbx_seq_one_letter_code
_entity_poly.pdbx_strand_id
1 'polypeptide(L)'
;MVSMKKKACPSNRESRCLSNNPTTAALTCPATGLPAHILGNIFRLLHEDASAQDANREGSIPDCSDTAEPGDFVNDLRELSIFPNAVSKVCTQWDRIMASHPEFWTRVIIHLDQRRPLEFFKTVLKRSKRLDISTVAIVRSADDHRIADDDEDYEDPDERANIEALLTHLMNCRPARRIAHSFIVDVLSYESLPFRINKLWSSLDRLILNSRHCDDVLPLPMWSPYSSQKAPFSSALRVLHLVGPIFAELTQADGWQSAFADMDLDSFKVSHLCPMDFSNRAYIVEDLWQDLRNAKSIRHLSLVHIDLPHDIDSFWDYYNEPEVETIELESLYLEDIPRTVLPPLLMYLTKSHRVPFIRLKNCRFHGIGMAQAITVELADIESSDSVSAFFHGMDATHLRIVDCPGFDDESLASLHPWTHFQPNRAAPMPKLESLVIVDCPEFTHRAVKEVLKVRSREYEERNWNTERLQRLIFKGSCPVPTQGQTRWYSSNVGEFDASGILYM
;
A
#
# COMPACT_ATOMS: atom_id res chain seq x y z
N MET A 1 -46.33 -22.05 3.79
CA MET A 1 -47.20 -21.42 4.82
C MET A 1 -46.62 -21.67 6.20
N VAL A 2 -45.65 -20.84 6.60
CA VAL A 2 -45.18 -20.75 7.99
C VAL A 2 -45.02 -19.25 8.24
N SER A 3 -45.87 -18.72 9.14
CA SER A 3 -45.96 -17.31 9.48
C SER A 3 -44.96 -17.01 10.59
N MET A 4 -43.88 -16.28 10.27
CA MET A 4 -42.99 -15.71 11.27
C MET A 4 -43.44 -14.28 11.58
N LYS A 5 -43.94 -14.08 12.82
CA LYS A 5 -44.29 -12.78 13.37
C LYS A 5 -43.02 -11.98 13.69
N LYS A 6 -42.78 -10.90 12.94
CA LYS A 6 -41.82 -9.85 13.31
C LYS A 6 -42.28 -9.17 14.61
N LYS A 7 -41.44 -9.20 15.65
CA LYS A 7 -41.56 -8.35 16.85
C LYS A 7 -41.06 -6.95 16.49
N ALA A 8 -41.92 -5.95 16.64
CA ALA A 8 -41.58 -4.54 16.54
C ALA A 8 -40.96 -4.06 17.87
N CYS A 9 -39.78 -3.43 17.80
CA CYS A 9 -39.24 -2.61 18.88
C CYS A 9 -39.75 -1.17 18.72
N PRO A 10 -40.32 -0.54 19.76
CA PRO A 10 -40.67 0.87 19.69
C PRO A 10 -39.45 1.74 20.04
N SER A 11 -38.96 2.51 19.07
CA SER A 11 -37.93 3.54 19.26
C SER A 11 -38.56 4.85 19.76
N ASN A 12 -38.90 4.91 21.05
CA ASN A 12 -39.16 6.18 21.73
C ASN A 12 -37.83 6.81 22.17
N ARG A 13 -37.28 7.72 21.36
CA ARG A 13 -36.27 8.70 21.80
C ARG A 13 -36.96 10.05 22.01
N GLU A 14 -37.54 10.22 23.19
CA GLU A 14 -37.93 11.53 23.70
C GLU A 14 -36.71 12.29 24.21
N SER A 15 -36.52 13.47 23.65
CA SER A 15 -35.58 14.50 24.06
C SER A 15 -35.91 15.01 25.47
N ARG A 16 -35.29 14.42 26.51
CA ARG A 16 -35.31 15.00 27.86
C ARG A 16 -34.20 16.03 28.01
N CYS A 17 -34.54 17.29 27.72
CA CYS A 17 -33.87 18.43 28.30
C CYS A 17 -34.20 18.46 29.81
N LEU A 18 -33.25 18.06 30.65
CA LEU A 18 -33.32 18.30 32.09
C LEU A 18 -32.85 19.74 32.36
N SER A 19 -33.78 20.56 32.83
CA SER A 19 -33.51 21.86 33.42
C SER A 19 -33.40 21.76 34.94
N ASN A 20 -32.57 22.66 35.49
CA ASN A 20 -32.56 23.23 36.85
C ASN A 20 -31.48 22.78 37.86
N ASN A 21 -30.38 23.57 37.85
CA ASN A 21 -29.65 24.21 38.98
C ASN A 21 -28.73 23.38 39.90
N PRO A 22 -27.70 23.97 40.58
CA PRO A 22 -27.01 25.27 40.42
C PRO A 22 -25.45 25.22 40.42
N THR A 23 -24.79 26.27 39.89
CA THR A 23 -23.37 26.64 40.16
C THR A 23 -22.28 25.62 39.78
N THR A 24 -22.26 25.17 38.54
CA THR A 24 -21.01 24.73 37.91
C THR A 24 -20.20 25.97 37.58
N ALA A 25 -19.11 26.22 38.32
CA ALA A 25 -18.07 27.14 37.87
C ALA A 25 -17.70 26.71 36.45
N ALA A 26 -18.03 27.56 35.46
CA ALA A 26 -17.69 27.31 34.08
C ALA A 26 -16.18 27.13 34.03
N LEU A 27 -15.72 25.90 33.86
CA LEU A 27 -14.37 25.59 33.41
C LEU A 27 -14.26 26.16 32.00
N THR A 28 -14.10 27.48 31.92
CA THR A 28 -13.73 28.18 30.71
C THR A 28 -12.41 27.56 30.28
N CYS A 29 -12.43 26.87 29.14
CA CYS A 29 -11.25 26.25 28.56
C CYS A 29 -10.12 27.31 28.55
N PRO A 30 -9.01 27.12 29.28
CA PRO A 30 -7.99 28.16 29.45
C PRO A 30 -7.46 28.70 28.13
N ALA A 31 -7.52 27.88 27.07
CA ALA A 31 -7.11 28.21 25.73
C ALA A 31 -7.91 29.35 25.08
N THR A 32 -9.17 29.62 25.48
CA THR A 32 -9.91 30.78 24.96
C THR A 32 -9.41 32.12 25.50
N GLY A 33 -8.61 32.10 26.57
CA GLY A 33 -7.99 33.29 27.16
C GLY A 33 -6.73 33.77 26.44
N LEU A 34 -6.17 32.97 25.52
CA LEU A 34 -4.99 33.36 24.77
C LEU A 34 -5.35 34.41 23.69
N PRO A 35 -4.51 35.45 23.51
CA PRO A 35 -4.67 36.39 22.40
C PRO A 35 -4.65 35.68 21.04
N ALA A 36 -5.45 36.18 20.09
CA ALA A 36 -5.57 35.58 18.76
C ALA A 36 -4.24 35.40 18.01
N HIS A 37 -3.28 36.30 18.21
CA HIS A 37 -1.95 36.19 17.60
C HIS A 37 -1.11 35.05 18.20
N ILE A 38 -1.27 34.74 19.49
CA ILE A 38 -0.59 33.60 20.12
C ILE A 38 -1.18 32.29 19.59
N LEU A 39 -2.51 32.19 19.53
CA LEU A 39 -3.18 31.03 18.93
C LEU A 39 -2.80 30.86 17.46
N GLY A 40 -2.73 31.94 16.68
CA GLY A 40 -2.29 31.90 15.28
C GLY A 40 -0.85 31.36 15.13
N ASN A 41 0.06 31.73 16.03
CA ASN A 41 1.43 31.19 16.04
C ASN A 41 1.47 29.70 16.42
N ILE A 42 0.64 29.26 17.38
CA ILE A 42 0.52 27.83 17.72
C ILE A 42 0.01 27.05 16.50
N PHE A 43 -1.02 27.54 15.81
CA PHE A 43 -1.54 26.89 14.62
C PHE A 43 -0.53 26.85 13.47
N ARG A 44 0.35 27.85 13.37
CA ARG A 44 1.46 27.83 12.41
C ARG A 44 2.45 26.71 12.71
N LEU A 45 2.81 26.49 13.98
CA LEU A 45 3.68 25.37 14.36
C LEU A 45 3.03 24.02 14.02
N LEU A 46 1.72 23.87 14.26
CA LEU A 46 0.99 22.66 13.87
C LEU A 46 0.96 22.44 12.35
N HIS A 47 0.82 23.53 11.58
CA HIS A 47 0.88 23.49 10.13
C HIS A 47 2.27 23.08 9.61
N GLU A 48 3.33 23.63 10.19
CA GLU A 48 4.71 23.30 9.86
C GLU A 48 5.02 21.83 10.17
N ASP A 49 4.57 21.33 11.32
CA ASP A 49 4.71 19.91 11.69
C ASP A 49 3.94 19.00 10.71
N ALA A 50 2.69 19.31 10.41
CA ALA A 50 1.88 18.55 9.45
C ALA A 50 2.51 18.55 8.04
N SER A 51 3.07 19.68 7.62
CA SER A 51 3.77 19.79 6.33
C SER A 51 5.09 19.02 6.31
N ALA A 52 5.83 19.01 7.43
CA ALA A 52 7.06 18.25 7.58
C ALA A 52 6.79 16.74 7.60
N GLN A 53 5.68 16.29 8.20
CA GLN A 53 5.26 14.90 8.14
C GLN A 53 4.93 14.47 6.70
N ASP A 54 4.20 15.29 5.95
CA ASP A 54 3.92 15.02 4.53
C ASP A 54 5.22 14.90 3.71
N ALA A 55 6.16 15.83 3.90
CA ALA A 55 7.46 15.85 3.20
C ALA A 55 8.42 14.73 3.63
N ASN A 56 8.43 14.34 4.91
CA ASN A 56 9.27 13.24 5.38
C ASN A 56 8.79 11.90 4.82
N ARG A 57 7.47 11.72 4.74
CA ARG A 57 6.85 10.54 4.11
C ARG A 57 7.08 10.46 2.60
N GLU A 58 7.40 11.58 1.96
CA GLU A 58 7.79 11.62 0.54
C GLU A 58 9.19 11.05 0.29
N GLY A 59 10.10 11.12 1.26
CA GLY A 59 11.50 10.76 1.07
C GLY A 59 12.02 9.58 1.89
N SER A 60 11.29 9.14 2.91
CA SER A 60 11.71 8.01 3.72
C SER A 60 11.43 6.70 2.99
N ILE A 61 12.47 6.14 2.38
CA ILE A 61 12.54 4.70 2.12
C ILE A 61 12.31 4.04 3.49
N PRO A 62 11.36 3.09 3.62
CA PRO A 62 11.25 2.31 4.84
C PRO A 62 12.61 1.70 5.10
N ASP A 63 13.27 2.12 6.19
CA ASP A 63 14.44 1.39 6.66
C ASP A 63 14.00 -0.06 6.83
N CYS A 64 14.84 -1.03 6.47
CA CYS A 64 14.49 -2.46 6.52
C CYS A 64 14.04 -2.92 7.93
N SER A 65 14.20 -2.05 8.94
CA SER A 65 13.74 -2.21 10.31
C SER A 65 12.27 -1.81 10.53
N ASP A 66 11.75 -0.81 9.81
CA ASP A 66 10.41 -0.24 9.99
C ASP A 66 9.44 -0.72 8.90
N THR A 67 8.49 -1.57 9.31
CA THR A 67 7.49 -2.23 8.44
C THR A 67 6.36 -1.32 7.99
N ALA A 68 6.52 0.00 8.02
CA ALA A 68 5.48 0.93 7.61
C ALA A 68 5.18 0.73 6.12
N GLU A 69 4.01 0.18 5.82
CA GLU A 69 3.63 -0.09 4.43
C GLU A 69 3.50 1.24 3.67
N PRO A 70 3.95 1.31 2.39
CA PRO A 70 3.81 2.50 1.56
C PRO A 70 2.37 3.05 1.41
N GLY A 71 1.35 2.32 1.87
CA GLY A 71 -0.06 2.72 1.87
C GLY A 71 -0.53 3.52 3.09
N ASP A 72 0.25 3.64 4.16
CA ASP A 72 -0.25 4.16 5.44
C ASP A 72 -0.66 5.65 5.39
N PHE A 73 -0.08 6.42 4.47
CA PHE A 73 -0.38 7.84 4.31
C PHE A 73 -1.86 8.12 4.05
N VAL A 74 -2.54 7.29 3.24
CA VAL A 74 -3.97 7.49 2.95
C VAL A 74 -4.81 7.19 4.18
N ASN A 75 -4.41 6.23 5.02
CA ASN A 75 -5.11 5.91 6.25
C ASN A 75 -5.11 7.09 7.21
N ASP A 76 -3.97 7.77 7.36
CA ASP A 76 -3.91 8.97 8.20
C ASP A 76 -4.89 10.01 7.71
N LEU A 77 -4.98 10.27 6.39
CA LEU A 77 -5.89 11.25 5.79
C LEU A 77 -7.36 11.05 6.13
N ARG A 78 -7.76 9.83 6.53
CA ARG A 78 -9.13 9.47 6.93
C ARG A 78 -9.47 9.93 8.34
N GLU A 79 -8.47 10.31 9.13
CA GLU A 79 -8.68 10.83 10.47
C GLU A 79 -9.25 12.26 10.44
N LEU A 80 -10.35 12.48 11.16
CA LEU A 80 -10.94 13.82 11.32
C LEU A 80 -10.04 14.76 12.15
N SER A 81 -9.03 14.21 12.86
CA SER A 81 -8.03 14.89 13.68
C SER A 81 -7.03 15.74 12.88
N ILE A 82 -6.98 15.61 11.56
CA ILE A 82 -5.90 16.21 10.79
C ILE A 82 -6.07 17.72 10.64
N PHE A 83 -4.93 18.41 10.65
CA PHE A 83 -4.83 19.83 10.33
C PHE A 83 -5.16 20.08 8.84
N PRO A 84 -5.95 21.11 8.48
CA PRO A 84 -6.51 22.17 9.33
C PRO A 84 -7.88 21.83 9.95
N ASN A 85 -8.50 20.73 9.54
CA ASN A 85 -9.91 20.43 9.79
C ASN A 85 -10.23 20.35 11.28
N ALA A 86 -9.46 19.61 12.07
CA ALA A 86 -9.71 19.46 13.50
C ALA A 86 -9.67 20.79 14.25
N VAL A 87 -8.63 21.60 14.00
CA VAL A 87 -8.43 22.91 14.64
C VAL A 87 -9.57 23.87 14.30
N SER A 88 -10.02 23.88 13.04
CA SER A 88 -11.12 24.75 12.60
C SER A 88 -12.48 24.38 13.23
N LYS A 89 -12.66 23.13 13.67
CA LYS A 89 -13.92 22.63 14.26
C LYS A 89 -14.02 22.85 15.78
N VAL A 90 -12.94 23.24 16.46
CA VAL A 90 -12.92 23.40 17.93
C VAL A 90 -13.90 24.47 18.42
N CYS A 91 -13.79 25.69 17.90
CA CYS A 91 -14.72 26.78 18.22
C CYS A 91 -14.69 27.88 17.16
N THR A 92 -15.67 28.79 17.19
CA THR A 92 -15.79 29.87 16.21
C THR A 92 -14.61 30.86 16.24
N GLN A 93 -13.96 31.04 17.39
CA GLN A 93 -12.76 31.87 17.50
C GLN A 93 -11.58 31.23 16.75
N TRP A 94 -11.37 29.93 16.95
CA TRP A 94 -10.30 29.18 16.28
C TRP A 94 -10.52 29.13 14.77
N ASP A 95 -11.75 28.86 14.32
CA ASP A 95 -12.11 28.91 12.89
C ASP A 95 -11.81 30.27 12.26
N ARG A 96 -12.13 31.38 12.96
CA ARG A 96 -11.83 32.74 12.47
C ARG A 96 -10.34 33.01 12.37
N ILE A 97 -9.55 32.57 13.35
CA ILE A 97 -8.09 32.72 13.34
C ILE A 97 -7.50 31.87 12.21
N MET A 98 -7.96 30.63 12.03
CA MET A 98 -7.54 29.78 10.93
C MET A 98 -7.89 30.41 9.58
N ALA A 99 -9.11 30.93 9.42
CA ALA A 99 -9.56 31.58 8.19
C ALA A 99 -8.80 32.89 7.86
N SER A 100 -8.12 33.53 8.83
CA SER A 100 -7.30 34.71 8.57
C SER A 100 -5.92 34.39 7.99
N HIS A 101 -5.49 33.12 8.04
CA HIS A 101 -4.19 32.61 7.58
C HIS A 101 -4.39 31.68 6.37
N PRO A 102 -4.30 32.20 5.13
CA PRO A 102 -4.55 31.43 3.92
C PRO A 102 -3.63 30.22 3.75
N GLU A 103 -2.42 30.29 4.29
CA GLU A 103 -1.41 29.23 4.26
C GLU A 103 -1.93 27.94 4.89
N PHE A 104 -2.81 28.01 5.89
CA PHE A 104 -3.37 26.80 6.52
C PHE A 104 -4.35 26.05 5.62
N TRP A 105 -4.77 26.65 4.50
CA TRP A 105 -5.78 26.12 3.59
C TRP A 105 -5.19 25.74 2.23
N THR A 106 -3.87 25.58 2.14
CA THR A 106 -3.19 25.00 0.97
C THR A 106 -3.22 23.48 0.99
N ARG A 107 -3.52 22.86 2.14
CA ARG A 107 -3.87 21.44 2.27
C ARG A 107 -5.37 21.30 2.45
N VAL A 108 -6.03 20.62 1.50
CA VAL A 108 -7.49 20.48 1.45
C VAL A 108 -7.86 19.01 1.60
N ILE A 109 -8.44 18.65 2.73
CA ILE A 109 -8.91 17.29 3.00
C ILE A 109 -10.44 17.31 3.10
N ILE A 110 -11.09 16.67 2.16
CA ILE A 110 -12.55 16.60 2.02
C ILE A 110 -12.97 15.19 2.40
N HIS A 111 -13.79 15.11 3.44
CA HIS A 111 -14.39 13.86 3.86
C HIS A 111 -15.78 13.75 3.25
N LEU A 112 -16.02 12.71 2.45
CA LEU A 112 -17.27 12.54 1.69
C LEU A 112 -18.47 12.29 2.60
N ASP A 113 -18.25 11.68 3.77
CA ASP A 113 -19.23 11.42 4.82
C ASP A 113 -19.68 12.70 5.58
N GLN A 114 -19.00 13.84 5.38
CA GLN A 114 -19.39 15.10 5.99
C GLN A 114 -20.62 15.72 5.33
N ARG A 115 -21.40 16.47 6.11
CA ARG A 115 -22.54 17.22 5.59
C ARG A 115 -22.07 18.32 4.63
N ARG A 116 -22.53 18.26 3.37
CA ARG A 116 -22.29 19.27 2.32
C ARG A 116 -20.79 19.41 1.97
N PRO A 117 -20.13 18.35 1.48
CA PRO A 117 -18.69 18.36 1.19
C PRO A 117 -18.32 19.44 0.17
N LEU A 118 -19.18 19.66 -0.83
CA LEU A 118 -18.99 20.71 -1.84
C LEU A 118 -18.99 22.14 -1.26
N GLU A 119 -19.85 22.45 -0.30
CA GLU A 119 -19.91 23.79 0.30
C GLU A 119 -18.72 24.03 1.23
N PHE A 120 -18.27 22.99 1.93
CA PHE A 120 -17.02 23.01 2.67
C PHE A 120 -15.84 23.28 1.72
N PHE A 121 -15.76 22.56 0.60
CA PHE A 121 -14.70 22.74 -0.39
C PHE A 121 -14.64 24.16 -0.96
N LYS A 122 -15.79 24.71 -1.36
CA LYS A 122 -15.92 26.13 -1.80
C LYS A 122 -15.39 27.09 -0.74
N THR A 123 -15.70 26.82 0.53
CA THR A 123 -15.25 27.64 1.66
C THR A 123 -13.73 27.58 1.82
N VAL A 124 -13.14 26.39 1.74
CA VAL A 124 -11.69 26.20 1.81
C VAL A 124 -10.97 26.90 0.67
N LEU A 125 -11.43 26.73 -0.58
CA LEU A 125 -10.86 27.42 -1.75
C LEU A 125 -10.96 28.95 -1.67
N LYS A 126 -11.98 29.47 -0.97
CA LYS A 126 -12.09 30.90 -0.68
C LYS A 126 -11.08 31.34 0.39
N ARG A 127 -10.85 30.50 1.41
CA ARG A 127 -9.91 30.77 2.52
C ARG A 127 -8.44 30.73 2.11
N SER A 128 -8.08 29.85 1.18
CA SER A 128 -6.71 29.79 0.60
C SER A 128 -6.35 31.02 -0.25
N LYS A 129 -7.33 31.90 -0.53
CA LYS A 129 -7.18 33.14 -1.30
C LYS A 129 -6.58 32.90 -2.68
N ARG A 130 -5.30 33.22 -2.89
CA ARG A 130 -4.57 33.12 -4.16
C ARG A 130 -3.34 32.21 -4.05
N LEU A 131 -3.19 31.51 -2.92
CA LEU A 131 -2.13 30.53 -2.77
C LEU A 131 -2.44 29.30 -3.61
N ASP A 132 -1.38 28.62 -4.03
CA ASP A 132 -1.48 27.36 -4.71
C ASP A 132 -1.81 26.27 -3.67
N ILE A 133 -2.78 25.40 -3.98
CA ILE A 133 -3.13 24.27 -3.13
C ILE A 133 -2.07 23.20 -3.36
N SER A 134 -1.35 22.83 -2.31
CA SER A 134 -0.35 21.77 -2.35
C SER A 134 -1.02 20.41 -2.52
N THR A 135 -2.06 20.15 -1.71
CA THR A 135 -2.70 18.83 -1.63
C THR A 135 -4.21 18.96 -1.65
N VAL A 136 -4.86 18.18 -2.50
CA VAL A 136 -6.30 17.95 -2.44
C VAL A 136 -6.53 16.47 -2.24
N ALA A 137 -7.09 16.11 -1.08
CA ALA A 137 -7.47 14.75 -0.74
C ALA A 137 -9.00 14.68 -0.59
N ILE A 138 -9.62 13.74 -1.31
CA ILE A 138 -11.03 13.40 -1.21
C ILE A 138 -11.09 11.98 -0.66
N VAL A 139 -11.52 11.83 0.58
CA VAL A 139 -11.44 10.57 1.32
C VAL A 139 -12.75 10.30 2.06
N ARG A 140 -12.92 9.07 2.55
CA ARG A 140 -13.94 8.74 3.55
C ARG A 140 -13.34 8.64 4.94
N SER A 141 -14.02 9.18 5.94
CA SER A 141 -13.54 9.12 7.32
C SER A 141 -13.41 7.68 7.83
N ALA A 142 -12.43 7.46 8.72
CA ALA A 142 -12.27 6.20 9.45
C ALA A 142 -13.44 5.94 10.42
N ASP A 143 -14.09 7.01 10.92
CA ASP A 143 -15.19 6.93 11.89
C ASP A 143 -16.54 6.56 11.25
N ASP A 144 -16.60 6.33 9.93
CA ASP A 144 -17.83 5.95 9.24
C ASP A 144 -18.21 4.48 9.52
N HIS A 145 -18.48 4.19 10.79
CA HIS A 145 -19.03 2.91 11.28
C HIS A 145 -20.45 2.63 10.77
N ARG A 146 -21.01 3.46 9.88
CA ARG A 146 -22.32 3.20 9.28
C ARG A 146 -22.28 2.06 8.28
N ILE A 147 -21.09 1.68 7.84
CA ILE A 147 -20.82 0.54 6.95
C ILE A 147 -20.18 -0.57 7.79
N ALA A 148 -20.76 -0.86 8.96
CA ALA A 148 -20.37 -2.01 9.75
C ALA A 148 -20.99 -3.26 9.10
N ASP A 149 -20.17 -3.99 8.37
CA ASP A 149 -20.11 -5.45 8.14
C ASP A 149 -21.34 -6.23 7.61
N ASP A 150 -22.55 -5.68 7.55
CA ASP A 150 -23.75 -6.46 7.19
C ASP A 150 -24.40 -6.13 5.82
N ASP A 151 -24.01 -5.03 5.15
CA ASP A 151 -24.55 -4.65 3.83
C ASP A 151 -23.38 -4.39 2.84
N GLU A 152 -22.66 -5.45 2.44
CA GLU A 152 -21.60 -5.42 1.40
C GLU A 152 -22.11 -4.81 0.07
N ASP A 153 -23.41 -4.85 -0.19
CA ASP A 153 -24.04 -4.30 -1.40
C ASP A 153 -24.43 -2.81 -1.30
N TYR A 154 -24.04 -2.08 -0.24
CA TYR A 154 -24.42 -0.66 -0.10
C TYR A 154 -23.54 0.25 -0.97
N GLU A 155 -23.91 0.39 -2.24
CA GLU A 155 -23.49 1.53 -3.04
C GLU A 155 -24.10 2.81 -2.46
N ASP A 156 -23.26 3.81 -2.18
CA ASP A 156 -23.71 5.15 -1.85
C ASP A 156 -23.84 5.96 -3.16
N PRO A 157 -25.03 6.03 -3.80
CA PRO A 157 -25.20 6.75 -5.06
C PRO A 157 -24.87 8.25 -4.94
N ASP A 158 -24.86 8.79 -3.71
CA ASP A 158 -24.46 10.17 -3.47
C ASP A 158 -22.93 10.34 -3.53
N GLU A 159 -22.13 9.27 -3.34
CA GLU A 159 -20.66 9.34 -3.37
C GLU A 159 -20.16 9.83 -4.74
N ARG A 160 -20.54 9.12 -5.80
CA ARG A 160 -20.19 9.49 -7.17
C ARG A 160 -20.66 10.90 -7.52
N ALA A 161 -21.91 11.23 -7.21
CA ALA A 161 -22.47 12.55 -7.49
C ALA A 161 -21.71 13.66 -6.74
N ASN A 162 -21.30 13.42 -5.50
CA ASN A 162 -20.51 14.35 -4.70
C ASN A 162 -19.11 14.54 -5.30
N ILE A 163 -18.45 13.46 -5.70
CA ILE A 163 -17.12 13.52 -6.31
C ILE A 163 -17.17 14.24 -7.65
N GLU A 164 -18.12 13.89 -8.53
CA GLU A 164 -18.33 14.58 -9.80
C GLU A 164 -18.57 16.09 -9.58
N ALA A 165 -19.36 16.47 -8.57
CA ALA A 165 -19.61 17.87 -8.25
C ALA A 165 -18.35 18.59 -7.72
N LEU A 166 -17.55 17.93 -6.88
CA LEU A 166 -16.28 18.44 -6.36
C LEU A 166 -15.26 18.65 -7.49
N LEU A 167 -15.09 17.64 -8.34
CA LEU A 167 -14.21 17.68 -9.52
C LEU A 167 -14.68 18.76 -10.49
N THR A 168 -15.97 18.82 -10.79
CA THR A 168 -16.53 19.86 -11.67
C THR A 168 -16.24 21.25 -11.12
N HIS A 169 -16.40 21.44 -9.80
CA HIS A 169 -16.08 22.72 -9.18
C HIS A 169 -14.59 23.04 -9.28
N LEU A 170 -13.73 22.07 -8.95
CA LEU A 170 -12.28 22.18 -9.04
C LEU A 170 -11.80 22.53 -10.46
N MET A 171 -12.38 21.89 -11.47
CA MET A 171 -12.12 22.15 -12.89
C MET A 171 -12.59 23.54 -13.34
N ASN A 172 -13.72 24.01 -12.79
CA ASN A 172 -14.32 25.30 -13.14
C ASN A 172 -13.69 26.50 -12.43
N CYS A 173 -12.94 26.28 -11.35
CA CYS A 173 -12.17 27.31 -10.67
C CYS A 173 -11.01 27.81 -11.56
N ARG A 174 -11.28 28.71 -12.52
CA ARG A 174 -10.27 29.34 -13.38
C ARG A 174 -9.53 30.54 -12.73
N PRO A 175 -8.26 30.83 -13.10
CA PRO A 175 -7.38 30.05 -14.00
C PRO A 175 -6.04 29.59 -13.37
N ALA A 176 -5.71 28.32 -13.64
CA ALA A 176 -4.37 27.85 -14.05
C ALA A 176 -3.23 27.62 -13.04
N ARG A 177 -3.39 27.79 -11.72
CA ARG A 177 -2.27 27.48 -10.78
C ARG A 177 -2.63 26.76 -9.47
N ARG A 178 -3.90 26.42 -9.25
CA ARG A 178 -4.31 26.13 -7.87
C ARG A 178 -4.09 24.72 -7.37
N ILE A 179 -3.76 23.70 -8.16
CA ILE A 179 -3.43 22.38 -7.58
C ILE A 179 -2.02 22.06 -8.04
N ALA A 180 -1.07 22.22 -7.13
CA ALA A 180 0.31 22.33 -7.53
C ALA A 180 1.08 21.02 -7.39
N HIS A 181 0.64 20.06 -6.56
CA HIS A 181 1.50 18.90 -6.25
C HIS A 181 0.71 17.59 -6.18
N SER A 182 -0.17 17.44 -5.18
CA SER A 182 -0.79 16.15 -4.86
C SER A 182 -2.31 16.14 -5.01
N PHE A 183 -2.81 15.13 -5.73
CA PHE A 183 -4.24 14.84 -5.87
C PHE A 183 -4.54 13.40 -5.44
N ILE A 184 -5.42 13.25 -4.46
CA ILE A 184 -5.73 11.97 -3.82
C ILE A 184 -7.23 11.79 -3.77
N VAL A 185 -7.70 10.66 -4.26
CA VAL A 185 -9.09 10.23 -4.18
C VAL A 185 -9.11 8.81 -3.65
N ASP A 186 -9.74 8.61 -2.50
CA ASP A 186 -9.87 7.32 -1.82
C ASP A 186 -11.35 7.10 -1.47
N VAL A 187 -11.98 6.18 -2.19
CA VAL A 187 -13.44 5.99 -2.22
C VAL A 187 -13.81 4.56 -1.91
N LEU A 188 -15.10 4.28 -1.71
CA LEU A 188 -15.56 2.90 -1.56
C LEU A 188 -15.55 2.16 -2.88
N SER A 189 -16.21 2.73 -3.89
CA SER A 189 -16.37 2.08 -5.20
C SER A 189 -15.56 2.83 -6.25
N TYR A 190 -14.88 2.05 -7.10
CA TYR A 190 -14.06 2.61 -8.17
C TYR A 190 -14.91 3.36 -9.20
N GLU A 191 -16.21 3.08 -9.29
CA GLU A 191 -17.16 3.83 -10.13
C GLU A 191 -17.27 5.31 -9.75
N SER A 192 -16.96 5.64 -8.51
CA SER A 192 -16.95 7.01 -8.00
C SER A 192 -15.68 7.78 -8.39
N LEU A 193 -14.65 7.11 -8.90
CA LEU A 193 -13.37 7.73 -9.23
C LEU A 193 -13.44 8.62 -10.50
N PRO A 194 -12.61 9.67 -10.58
CA PRO A 194 -12.50 10.51 -11.76
C PRO A 194 -11.90 9.77 -12.95
N PHE A 195 -12.73 9.37 -13.93
CA PHE A 195 -12.24 8.87 -15.22
C PHE A 195 -11.79 10.01 -16.16
N ARG A 196 -12.39 11.20 -16.01
CA ARG A 196 -12.07 12.37 -16.84
C ARG A 196 -10.95 13.19 -16.25
N ILE A 197 -9.75 12.67 -16.41
CA ILE A 197 -8.52 13.34 -16.03
C ILE A 197 -8.13 14.31 -17.16
N ASN A 198 -8.36 15.61 -16.95
CA ASN A 198 -8.11 16.65 -17.96
C ASN A 198 -6.77 17.37 -17.74
N LYS A 199 -6.37 18.24 -18.69
CA LYS A 199 -5.13 19.06 -18.73
C LYS A 199 -4.72 19.84 -17.46
N LEU A 200 -5.52 19.88 -16.40
CA LEU A 200 -5.16 20.59 -15.15
C LEU A 200 -4.02 19.91 -14.36
N TRP A 201 -3.55 18.76 -14.84
CA TRP A 201 -2.73 17.83 -14.08
C TRP A 201 -1.25 17.90 -14.51
N SER A 202 -0.92 18.87 -15.36
CA SER A 202 0.44 19.00 -15.90
C SER A 202 1.50 19.36 -14.85
N SER A 203 1.09 19.76 -13.65
CA SER A 203 1.98 20.07 -12.53
C SER A 203 1.93 19.03 -11.42
N LEU A 204 1.08 18.01 -11.51
CA LEU A 204 0.99 17.02 -10.43
C LEU A 204 2.29 16.23 -10.33
N ASP A 205 2.80 16.13 -9.11
CA ASP A 205 3.87 15.20 -8.73
C ASP A 205 3.30 13.91 -8.16
N ARG A 206 2.08 13.95 -7.60
CA ARG A 206 1.43 12.81 -6.96
C ARG A 206 -0.02 12.69 -7.37
N LEU A 207 -0.37 11.51 -7.88
CA LEU A 207 -1.72 11.11 -8.18
C LEU A 207 -2.02 9.77 -7.52
N ILE A 208 -3.03 9.74 -6.65
CA ILE A 208 -3.49 8.52 -5.99
C ILE A 208 -4.99 8.40 -6.20
N LEU A 209 -5.41 7.36 -6.91
CA LEU A 209 -6.82 7.02 -7.15
C LEU A 209 -7.05 5.61 -6.63
N ASN A 210 -7.56 5.51 -5.40
CA ASN A 210 -7.78 4.26 -4.69
C ASN A 210 -9.28 3.99 -4.52
N SER A 211 -9.64 2.71 -4.55
CA SER A 211 -10.95 2.18 -4.18
C SER A 211 -10.78 1.11 -3.13
N ARG A 212 -11.75 0.96 -2.21
CA ARG A 212 -11.73 -0.11 -1.18
C ARG A 212 -12.45 -1.37 -1.63
N HIS A 213 -13.51 -1.19 -2.42
CA HIS A 213 -14.31 -2.26 -2.99
C HIS A 213 -14.02 -2.27 -4.48
N CYS A 214 -13.52 -3.39 -4.93
CA CYS A 214 -13.54 -3.77 -6.33
C CYS A 214 -14.36 -5.05 -6.33
N ASP A 215 -15.67 -4.91 -6.10
CA ASP A 215 -16.57 -6.05 -6.09
C ASP A 215 -16.43 -6.82 -7.42
N ASP A 216 -16.70 -8.12 -7.41
CA ASP A 216 -16.80 -8.99 -8.61
C ASP A 216 -17.96 -8.58 -9.54
N VAL A 217 -18.45 -7.35 -9.40
CA VAL A 217 -19.56 -6.79 -10.15
C VAL A 217 -19.18 -6.79 -11.62
N LEU A 218 -20.15 -7.28 -12.39
CA LEU A 218 -20.09 -7.47 -13.84
C LEU A 218 -19.39 -6.31 -14.53
N PRO A 219 -18.59 -6.57 -15.58
CA PRO A 219 -17.88 -5.55 -16.33
C PRO A 219 -18.86 -4.42 -16.66
N LEU A 220 -18.52 -3.23 -16.19
CA LEU A 220 -19.33 -2.03 -16.35
C LEU A 220 -19.84 -1.92 -17.78
N PRO A 221 -21.05 -1.38 -17.99
CA PRO A 221 -21.60 -1.19 -19.33
C PRO A 221 -20.60 -0.41 -20.16
N MET A 222 -19.93 -1.17 -21.02
CA MET A 222 -18.86 -0.83 -21.95
C MET A 222 -18.83 0.67 -22.21
N TRP A 223 -17.94 1.38 -21.50
CA TRP A 223 -17.82 2.82 -21.67
C TRP A 223 -17.46 3.13 -23.12
N SER A 224 -18.06 4.18 -23.66
CA SER A 224 -17.95 4.41 -25.10
C SER A 224 -16.47 4.62 -25.47
N PRO A 225 -15.93 3.88 -26.46
CA PRO A 225 -14.52 3.90 -26.82
C PRO A 225 -14.06 5.20 -27.52
N TYR A 226 -14.64 6.35 -27.18
CA TYR A 226 -14.65 7.55 -28.01
C TYR A 226 -14.06 8.81 -27.38
N SER A 227 -13.15 8.65 -26.44
CA SER A 227 -12.36 9.78 -25.97
C SER A 227 -10.95 9.66 -26.54
N SER A 228 -10.72 10.19 -27.74
CA SER A 228 -9.38 10.42 -28.34
C SER A 228 -8.56 11.48 -27.56
N GLN A 229 -8.76 11.53 -26.25
CA GLN A 229 -8.04 12.45 -25.38
C GLN A 229 -6.64 11.90 -25.19
N LYS A 230 -5.66 12.71 -25.58
CA LYS A 230 -4.27 12.45 -25.26
C LYS A 230 -4.11 12.22 -23.76
N ALA A 231 -3.30 11.25 -23.38
CA ALA A 231 -2.95 10.99 -21.99
C ALA A 231 -2.60 12.31 -21.27
N PRO A 232 -3.25 12.60 -20.14
CA PRO A 232 -3.26 13.93 -19.54
C PRO A 232 -2.05 14.22 -18.64
N PHE A 233 -1.11 13.28 -18.54
CA PHE A 233 -0.04 13.32 -17.56
C PHE A 233 1.14 14.16 -18.00
N SER A 234 1.82 14.71 -17.00
CA SER A 234 3.09 15.40 -17.16
C SER A 234 4.22 14.48 -16.73
N SER A 235 5.41 14.70 -17.30
CA SER A 235 6.66 14.09 -16.86
C SER A 235 7.09 14.50 -15.43
N ALA A 236 6.38 15.45 -14.80
CA ALA A 236 6.60 15.83 -13.41
C ALA A 236 6.07 14.81 -12.39
N LEU A 237 5.23 13.87 -12.82
CA LEU A 237 4.62 12.88 -11.94
C LEU A 237 5.68 11.91 -11.41
N ARG A 238 5.73 11.75 -10.10
CA ARG A 238 6.65 10.88 -9.34
C ARG A 238 5.93 9.77 -8.61
N VAL A 239 4.71 10.02 -8.16
CA VAL A 239 3.89 9.02 -7.46
C VAL A 239 2.59 8.83 -8.24
N LEU A 240 2.35 7.59 -8.66
CA LEU A 240 1.15 7.23 -9.41
C LEU A 240 0.57 5.94 -8.88
N HIS A 241 -0.56 6.04 -8.17
CA HIS A 241 -1.29 4.89 -7.63
C HIS A 241 -2.66 4.83 -8.28
N LEU A 242 -2.99 3.68 -8.84
CA LEU A 242 -4.20 3.46 -9.62
C LEU A 242 -4.89 2.16 -9.21
N VAL A 243 -6.21 2.12 -9.36
CA VAL A 243 -6.98 0.87 -9.41
C VAL A 243 -6.99 0.30 -10.83
N GLY A 244 -7.19 -1.01 -10.93
CA GLY A 244 -7.12 -1.79 -12.16
C GLY A 244 -7.94 -1.22 -13.30
N PRO A 245 -9.25 -0.95 -13.11
CA PRO A 245 -10.10 -0.36 -14.14
C PRO A 245 -9.58 0.97 -14.69
N ILE A 246 -9.03 1.84 -13.84
CA ILE A 246 -8.46 3.13 -14.28
C ILE A 246 -7.14 2.90 -15.01
N PHE A 247 -6.28 2.02 -14.49
CA PHE A 247 -5.05 1.65 -15.18
C PHE A 247 -5.35 1.09 -16.58
N ALA A 248 -6.33 0.21 -16.70
CA ALA A 248 -6.78 -0.37 -17.96
C ALA A 248 -7.32 0.66 -18.95
N GLU A 249 -8.11 1.64 -18.48
CA GLU A 249 -8.56 2.75 -19.32
C GLU A 249 -7.39 3.62 -19.80
N LEU A 250 -6.46 3.94 -18.90
CA LEU A 250 -5.31 4.78 -19.21
C LEU A 250 -4.35 4.11 -20.19
N THR A 251 -4.07 2.82 -20.05
CA THR A 251 -3.19 2.08 -20.98
C THR A 251 -3.75 2.02 -22.39
N GLN A 252 -5.07 2.06 -22.52
CA GLN A 252 -5.78 2.12 -23.80
C GLN A 252 -5.89 3.55 -24.38
N ALA A 253 -5.58 4.59 -23.59
CA ALA A 253 -5.69 5.97 -24.03
C ALA A 253 -4.57 6.38 -24.98
N ASP A 254 -4.91 7.18 -25.99
CA ASP A 254 -3.96 7.68 -26.98
C ASP A 254 -2.80 8.44 -26.30
N GLY A 255 -1.57 8.00 -26.57
CA GLY A 255 -0.36 8.66 -26.07
C GLY A 255 0.03 8.31 -24.64
N TRP A 256 -0.69 7.41 -23.95
CA TRP A 256 -0.26 6.90 -22.64
C TRP A 256 1.15 6.34 -22.68
N GLN A 257 1.45 5.46 -23.63
CA GLN A 257 2.76 4.84 -23.74
C GLN A 257 3.89 5.87 -23.88
N SER A 258 3.66 6.92 -24.67
CA SER A 258 4.64 8.00 -24.80
C SER A 258 4.78 8.80 -23.51
N ALA A 259 3.67 9.11 -22.83
CA ALA A 259 3.70 9.86 -21.58
C ALA A 259 4.37 9.05 -20.47
N PHE A 260 4.01 7.78 -20.32
CA PHE A 260 4.55 6.85 -19.33
C PHE A 260 6.05 6.63 -19.55
N ALA A 261 6.49 6.54 -20.81
CA ALA A 261 7.91 6.47 -21.15
C ALA A 261 8.74 7.71 -20.80
N ASP A 262 8.09 8.84 -20.54
CA ASP A 262 8.75 10.04 -20.05
C ASP A 262 8.67 10.18 -18.51
N MET A 263 7.95 9.29 -17.80
CA MET A 263 7.76 9.36 -16.35
C MET A 263 8.91 8.70 -15.58
N ASP A 264 9.46 9.46 -14.63
CA ASP A 264 10.47 9.03 -13.66
C ASP A 264 9.78 8.84 -12.31
N LEU A 265 9.23 7.64 -12.08
CA LEU A 265 8.36 7.37 -10.94
C LEU A 265 9.19 6.93 -9.73
N ASP A 266 9.10 7.72 -8.66
CA ASP A 266 9.55 7.31 -7.33
C ASP A 266 8.66 6.15 -6.83
N SER A 267 7.34 6.20 -7.04
CA SER A 267 6.42 5.13 -6.64
C SER A 267 5.32 4.89 -7.67
N PHE A 268 5.16 3.63 -8.10
CA PHE A 268 4.05 3.18 -8.94
C PHE A 268 3.27 2.07 -8.23
N LYS A 269 1.94 2.23 -8.13
CA LYS A 269 1.06 1.22 -7.55
C LYS A 269 -0.10 0.92 -8.49
N VAL A 270 -0.38 -0.36 -8.70
CA VAL A 270 -1.62 -0.82 -9.32
C VAL A 270 -2.30 -1.79 -8.37
N SER A 271 -3.60 -1.63 -8.16
CA SER A 271 -4.41 -2.46 -7.26
C SER A 271 -5.65 -2.99 -7.95
N HIS A 272 -6.10 -4.20 -7.62
CA HIS A 272 -7.33 -4.82 -8.15
C HIS A 272 -7.38 -4.85 -9.68
N LEU A 273 -6.30 -5.30 -10.32
CA LEU A 273 -6.26 -5.43 -11.77
C LEU A 273 -6.70 -6.82 -12.18
N CYS A 274 -7.74 -6.89 -13.00
CA CYS A 274 -8.31 -8.14 -13.47
C CYS A 274 -8.38 -8.18 -15.01
N PRO A 275 -8.63 -9.36 -15.62
CA PRO A 275 -8.57 -9.50 -17.07
C PRO A 275 -9.78 -8.84 -17.75
N MET A 276 -10.88 -8.71 -16.99
CA MET A 276 -12.15 -8.16 -17.43
C MET A 276 -12.15 -6.63 -17.52
N ASP A 277 -11.13 -5.97 -16.97
CA ASP A 277 -10.96 -4.52 -17.06
C ASP A 277 -10.71 -4.05 -18.52
N PHE A 278 -10.39 -4.98 -19.43
CA PHE A 278 -10.05 -4.70 -20.82
C PHE A 278 -11.11 -5.24 -21.78
N SER A 279 -11.68 -4.37 -22.61
CA SER A 279 -12.84 -4.71 -23.43
C SER A 279 -12.52 -5.55 -24.68
N ASN A 280 -11.28 -5.49 -25.18
CA ASN A 280 -10.95 -5.95 -26.53
C ASN A 280 -10.25 -7.31 -26.58
N ARG A 281 -9.55 -7.69 -25.51
CA ARG A 281 -8.89 -8.98 -25.33
C ARG A 281 -8.60 -9.16 -23.84
N ALA A 282 -8.43 -10.41 -23.42
CA ALA A 282 -7.90 -10.69 -22.09
C ALA A 282 -6.51 -10.04 -21.96
N TYR A 283 -6.38 -9.14 -21.00
CA TYR A 283 -5.10 -8.58 -20.62
C TYR A 283 -4.36 -9.61 -19.78
N ILE A 284 -3.13 -9.91 -20.15
CA ILE A 284 -2.32 -10.96 -19.54
C ILE A 284 -1.13 -10.35 -18.79
N VAL A 285 -0.43 -11.16 -17.99
CA VAL A 285 0.76 -10.73 -17.23
C VAL A 285 1.82 -10.09 -18.12
N GLU A 286 1.98 -10.59 -19.33
CA GLU A 286 2.92 -10.09 -20.33
C GLU A 286 2.58 -8.68 -20.81
N ASP A 287 1.28 -8.35 -20.89
CA ASP A 287 0.84 -7.00 -21.23
C ASP A 287 1.18 -6.02 -20.10
N LEU A 288 0.94 -6.43 -18.84
CA LEU A 288 1.33 -5.64 -17.68
C LEU A 288 2.83 -5.38 -17.66
N TRP A 289 3.63 -6.42 -17.88
CA TRP A 289 5.08 -6.28 -17.98
C TRP A 289 5.48 -5.33 -19.11
N GLN A 290 4.85 -5.48 -20.28
CA GLN A 290 5.10 -4.64 -21.45
C GLN A 290 4.77 -3.17 -21.20
N ASP A 291 3.73 -2.89 -20.43
CA ASP A 291 3.37 -1.52 -20.03
C ASP A 291 4.36 -0.98 -19.00
N LEU A 292 4.66 -1.75 -17.94
CA LEU A 292 5.60 -1.37 -16.90
C LEU A 292 6.98 -1.03 -17.47
N ARG A 293 7.50 -1.86 -18.38
CA ARG A 293 8.84 -1.65 -18.95
C ARG A 293 8.95 -0.41 -19.83
N ASN A 294 7.82 0.15 -20.26
CA ASN A 294 7.84 1.36 -21.06
C ASN A 294 8.14 2.58 -20.20
N ALA A 295 7.95 2.54 -18.87
CA ALA A 295 8.34 3.63 -17.99
C ALA A 295 9.84 3.94 -18.09
N LYS A 296 10.21 5.22 -17.96
CA LYS A 296 11.63 5.61 -17.91
C LYS A 296 12.35 4.98 -16.72
N SER A 297 11.69 5.02 -15.55
CA SER A 297 12.18 4.45 -14.30
C SER A 297 11.03 4.31 -13.31
N ILE A 298 11.07 3.24 -12.52
CA ILE A 298 10.16 3.01 -11.40
C ILE A 298 11.03 2.55 -10.22
N ARG A 299 11.19 3.36 -9.18
CA ARG A 299 12.00 2.94 -8.01
C ARG A 299 11.25 1.94 -7.15
N HIS A 300 9.99 2.24 -6.83
CA HIS A 300 9.17 1.41 -5.95
C HIS A 300 7.91 0.95 -6.70
N LEU A 301 7.80 -0.35 -6.96
CA LEU A 301 6.64 -0.96 -7.60
C LEU A 301 5.79 -1.71 -6.58
N SER A 302 4.49 -1.40 -6.52
CA SER A 302 3.51 -2.10 -5.69
C SER A 302 2.37 -2.65 -6.55
N LEU A 303 2.12 -3.95 -6.44
CA LEU A 303 1.07 -4.65 -7.16
C LEU A 303 0.21 -5.40 -6.14
N VAL A 304 -1.07 -5.06 -6.06
CA VAL A 304 -1.99 -5.53 -5.01
C VAL A 304 -3.23 -6.13 -5.66
N HIS A 305 -3.63 -7.34 -5.29
CA HIS A 305 -4.78 -8.03 -5.90
C HIS A 305 -4.72 -8.06 -7.45
N ILE A 306 -3.61 -8.52 -8.02
CA ILE A 306 -3.49 -8.67 -9.48
C ILE A 306 -3.88 -10.09 -9.87
N ASP A 307 -4.99 -10.24 -10.57
CA ASP A 307 -5.46 -11.52 -11.10
C ASP A 307 -5.49 -11.48 -12.62
N LEU A 308 -4.35 -11.79 -13.25
CA LEU A 308 -4.21 -11.79 -14.71
C LEU A 308 -3.90 -13.20 -15.22
N PRO A 309 -4.51 -13.67 -16.31
CA PRO A 309 -4.07 -14.88 -16.98
C PRO A 309 -2.62 -14.72 -17.44
N HIS A 310 -1.93 -15.84 -17.54
CA HIS A 310 -0.65 -15.93 -18.23
C HIS A 310 -0.78 -16.99 -19.33
N ASP A 311 -0.10 -16.79 -20.44
CA ASP A 311 0.02 -17.82 -21.46
C ASP A 311 1.17 -18.76 -21.06
N ILE A 312 0.87 -20.04 -20.87
CA ILE A 312 1.86 -21.03 -20.43
C ILE A 312 2.86 -21.32 -21.56
N ASP A 313 2.41 -21.23 -22.80
CA ASP A 313 3.26 -21.55 -23.96
C ASP A 313 4.29 -20.44 -24.19
N SER A 314 3.90 -19.16 -24.02
CA SER A 314 4.82 -18.00 -24.09
C SER A 314 5.85 -17.98 -22.96
N PHE A 315 5.48 -18.46 -21.77
CA PHE A 315 6.33 -18.43 -20.59
C PHE A 315 7.66 -19.16 -20.80
N TRP A 316 7.63 -20.30 -21.49
CA TRP A 316 8.84 -21.07 -21.78
C TRP A 316 9.71 -20.45 -22.87
N ASP A 317 9.10 -19.81 -23.86
CA ASP A 317 9.83 -19.14 -24.92
C ASP A 317 10.60 -17.92 -24.39
N TYR A 318 10.09 -17.25 -23.36
CA TYR A 318 10.74 -16.09 -22.75
C TYR A 318 12.10 -16.42 -22.09
N TYR A 319 12.33 -17.67 -21.65
CA TYR A 319 13.66 -18.08 -21.17
C TYR A 319 14.75 -18.00 -22.25
N ASN A 320 14.35 -18.04 -23.52
CA ASN A 320 15.26 -18.01 -24.66
C ASN A 320 15.35 -16.62 -25.31
N GLU A 321 14.51 -15.66 -24.91
CA GLU A 321 14.57 -14.31 -25.46
C GLU A 321 15.83 -13.56 -25.01
N PRO A 322 16.48 -12.79 -25.91
CA PRO A 322 17.64 -11.98 -25.58
C PRO A 322 17.34 -11.01 -24.43
N GLU A 323 18.40 -10.59 -23.73
CA GLU A 323 18.34 -9.64 -22.60
C GLU A 323 17.50 -8.40 -22.97
N VAL A 324 16.22 -8.43 -22.60
CA VAL A 324 15.32 -7.28 -22.72
C VAL A 324 15.70 -6.31 -21.62
N GLU A 325 15.76 -5.01 -21.96
CA GLU A 325 15.91 -3.95 -20.96
C GLU A 325 14.83 -4.10 -19.89
N THR A 326 15.26 -4.31 -18.65
CA THR A 326 14.37 -4.42 -17.49
C THR A 326 14.33 -3.11 -16.74
N ILE A 327 13.24 -2.90 -16.03
CA ILE A 327 13.07 -1.79 -15.09
C ILE A 327 14.02 -1.99 -13.91
N GLU A 328 14.83 -0.99 -13.59
CA GLU A 328 15.61 -0.99 -12.36
C GLU A 328 14.70 -0.65 -11.18
N LEU A 329 14.41 -1.63 -10.33
CA LEU A 329 13.60 -1.47 -9.13
C LEU A 329 14.51 -1.39 -7.88
N GLU A 330 14.24 -0.43 -7.00
CA GLU A 330 14.79 -0.40 -5.64
C GLU A 330 13.98 -1.31 -4.70
N SER A 331 12.65 -1.38 -4.91
CA SER A 331 11.78 -2.27 -4.14
C SER A 331 10.57 -2.76 -4.91
N LEU A 332 10.17 -4.00 -4.64
CA LEU A 332 8.98 -4.65 -5.18
C LEU A 332 8.05 -5.13 -4.05
N TYR A 333 6.79 -4.67 -4.06
CA TYR A 333 5.76 -5.07 -3.11
C TYR A 333 4.65 -5.81 -3.87
N LEU A 334 4.45 -7.08 -3.53
CA LEU A 334 3.38 -7.90 -4.08
C LEU A 334 2.44 -8.32 -2.95
N GLU A 335 1.16 -8.05 -3.09
CA GLU A 335 0.14 -8.37 -2.08
C GLU A 335 -1.06 -9.04 -2.74
N ASP A 336 -1.54 -10.13 -2.13
CA ASP A 336 -2.71 -10.88 -2.59
C ASP A 336 -2.60 -11.36 -4.05
N ILE A 337 -1.40 -11.81 -4.45
CA ILE A 337 -1.16 -12.30 -5.81
C ILE A 337 -1.49 -13.80 -5.91
N PRO A 338 -2.38 -14.22 -6.83
CA PRO A 338 -2.71 -15.62 -7.01
C PRO A 338 -1.51 -16.46 -7.47
N ARG A 339 -1.53 -17.75 -7.12
CA ARG A 339 -0.45 -18.71 -7.41
C ARG A 339 -0.10 -18.85 -8.90
N THR A 340 -1.06 -18.57 -9.78
CA THR A 340 -0.89 -18.64 -11.24
C THR A 340 -0.21 -17.39 -11.79
N VAL A 341 -0.27 -16.27 -11.09
CA VAL A 341 0.21 -14.96 -11.55
C VAL A 341 1.61 -14.67 -11.00
N LEU A 342 1.86 -15.09 -9.76
CA LEU A 342 3.08 -14.73 -9.05
C LEU A 342 4.37 -15.21 -9.74
N PRO A 343 4.50 -16.47 -10.22
CA PRO A 343 5.74 -16.93 -10.85
C PRO A 343 6.13 -16.17 -12.13
N PRO A 344 5.24 -15.97 -13.13
CA PRO A 344 5.58 -15.16 -14.30
C PRO A 344 5.87 -13.72 -13.93
N LEU A 345 5.12 -13.13 -13.01
CA LEU A 345 5.33 -11.76 -12.59
C LEU A 345 6.73 -11.56 -11.96
N LEU A 346 7.13 -12.41 -11.02
CA LEU A 346 8.47 -12.36 -10.43
C LEU A 346 9.56 -12.60 -11.47
N MET A 347 9.35 -13.54 -12.39
CA MET A 347 10.30 -13.81 -13.46
C MET A 347 10.54 -12.56 -14.32
N TYR A 348 9.48 -11.88 -14.77
CA TYR A 348 9.60 -10.67 -15.58
C TYR A 348 10.28 -9.53 -14.82
N LEU A 349 9.86 -9.29 -13.57
CA LEU A 349 10.33 -8.14 -12.79
C LEU A 349 11.75 -8.29 -12.24
N THR A 350 12.29 -9.52 -12.16
CA THR A 350 13.60 -9.80 -11.55
C THR A 350 14.62 -10.44 -12.50
N LYS A 351 14.28 -10.65 -13.78
CA LYS A 351 15.12 -11.41 -14.74
C LYS A 351 16.56 -10.93 -14.82
N SER A 352 16.75 -9.61 -14.93
CA SER A 352 18.06 -9.05 -15.29
C SER A 352 18.76 -8.33 -14.13
N HIS A 353 18.06 -8.05 -13.03
CA HIS A 353 18.61 -7.30 -11.91
C HIS A 353 18.18 -7.88 -10.58
N ARG A 354 19.12 -7.85 -9.63
CA ARG A 354 18.87 -8.20 -8.24
C ARG A 354 18.15 -7.04 -7.56
N VAL A 355 16.85 -7.20 -7.32
CA VAL A 355 16.04 -6.17 -6.65
C VAL A 355 16.51 -6.04 -5.20
N PRO A 356 16.85 -4.84 -4.68
CA PRO A 356 17.32 -4.70 -3.31
C PRO A 356 16.31 -5.22 -2.27
N PHE A 357 15.01 -4.98 -2.48
CA PHE A 357 13.98 -5.40 -1.55
C PHE A 357 12.75 -5.98 -2.25
N ILE A 358 12.32 -7.18 -1.86
CA ILE A 358 11.05 -7.78 -2.29
C ILE A 358 10.22 -8.12 -1.05
N ARG A 359 8.97 -7.65 -1.00
CA ARG A 359 7.99 -8.07 0.00
C ARG A 359 6.82 -8.77 -0.67
N LEU A 360 6.48 -9.95 -0.16
CA LEU A 360 5.34 -10.76 -0.60
C LEU A 360 4.40 -10.93 0.58
N LYS A 361 3.19 -10.37 0.47
CA LYS A 361 2.19 -10.39 1.54
C LYS A 361 0.94 -11.12 1.09
N ASN A 362 0.47 -12.08 1.88
CA ASN A 362 -0.71 -12.90 1.55
C ASN A 362 -0.69 -13.47 0.11
N CYS A 363 0.50 -13.82 -0.38
CA CYS A 363 0.69 -14.36 -1.73
C CYS A 363 0.62 -15.88 -1.69
N ARG A 364 0.11 -16.49 -2.78
CA ARG A 364 0.03 -17.96 -2.89
C ARG A 364 1.17 -18.51 -3.74
N PHE A 365 1.81 -19.59 -3.29
CA PHE A 365 3.01 -20.13 -3.94
C PHE A 365 2.73 -21.47 -4.65
N HIS A 366 3.16 -21.61 -5.90
CA HIS A 366 3.19 -22.90 -6.58
C HIS A 366 4.43 -23.05 -7.47
N GLY A 367 5.57 -23.26 -6.82
CA GLY A 367 6.86 -23.10 -7.49
C GLY A 367 7.08 -21.64 -7.88
N ILE A 368 8.32 -21.20 -7.93
CA ILE A 368 8.64 -19.82 -8.31
C ILE A 368 9.69 -19.88 -9.39
N GLY A 369 9.54 -19.00 -10.39
CA GLY A 369 10.61 -18.71 -11.32
C GLY A 369 11.86 -18.25 -10.54
N MET A 370 13.04 -18.44 -11.13
CA MET A 370 14.27 -17.98 -10.50
C MET A 370 14.22 -16.46 -10.34
N ALA A 371 14.17 -15.98 -9.10
CA ALA A 371 14.17 -14.57 -8.73
C ALA A 371 15.35 -14.28 -7.80
N GLN A 372 15.88 -13.06 -7.87
CA GLN A 372 17.03 -12.64 -7.06
C GLN A 372 16.73 -11.34 -6.35
N ALA A 373 17.00 -11.31 -5.05
CA ALA A 373 16.89 -10.11 -4.24
C ALA A 373 18.01 -10.00 -3.21
N ILE A 374 18.25 -8.81 -2.66
CA ILE A 374 19.13 -8.67 -1.48
C ILE A 374 18.34 -9.09 -0.24
N THR A 375 17.21 -8.45 -0.02
CA THR A 375 16.28 -8.72 1.07
C THR A 375 14.95 -9.22 0.52
N VAL A 376 14.44 -10.29 1.12
CA VAL A 376 13.10 -10.83 0.88
C VAL A 376 12.34 -10.84 2.19
N GLU A 377 11.13 -10.32 2.17
CA GLU A 377 10.16 -10.45 3.24
C GLU A 377 8.94 -11.25 2.76
N LEU A 378 8.60 -12.30 3.51
CA LEU A 378 7.33 -13.00 3.40
C LEU A 378 6.47 -12.61 4.60
N ALA A 379 5.27 -12.10 4.34
CA ALA A 379 4.34 -11.63 5.36
C ALA A 379 2.97 -12.28 5.19
N ASP A 380 2.31 -12.63 6.29
CA ASP A 380 0.90 -13.05 6.33
C ASP A 380 0.60 -14.23 5.37
N ILE A 381 1.50 -15.22 5.28
CA ILE A 381 1.31 -16.37 4.40
C ILE A 381 0.51 -17.46 5.11
N GLU A 382 -0.68 -17.76 4.56
CA GLU A 382 -1.59 -18.79 5.09
C GLU A 382 -0.93 -20.17 5.22
N SER A 383 -1.34 -20.94 6.23
CA SER A 383 -0.80 -22.30 6.48
C SER A 383 -1.05 -23.32 5.36
N SER A 384 -2.04 -23.08 4.49
CA SER A 384 -2.30 -23.90 3.32
C SER A 384 -1.26 -23.73 2.22
N ASP A 385 -0.53 -22.61 2.23
CA ASP A 385 0.49 -22.32 1.24
C ASP A 385 1.87 -22.76 1.73
N SER A 386 2.58 -23.46 0.85
CA SER A 386 3.89 -24.00 1.15
C SER A 386 4.94 -22.91 1.00
N VAL A 387 5.36 -22.31 2.12
CA VAL A 387 6.52 -21.39 2.16
C VAL A 387 7.78 -22.11 1.65
N SER A 388 7.87 -23.43 1.85
CA SER A 388 8.99 -24.24 1.34
C SER A 388 9.13 -24.19 -0.19
N ALA A 389 8.03 -24.12 -0.94
CA ALA A 389 8.03 -23.97 -2.39
C ALA A 389 8.65 -22.64 -2.85
N PHE A 390 8.55 -21.58 -2.04
CA PHE A 390 9.13 -20.28 -2.33
C PHE A 390 10.66 -20.31 -2.35
N PHE A 391 11.28 -20.97 -1.38
CA PHE A 391 12.75 -20.98 -1.24
C PHE A 391 13.48 -21.63 -2.42
N HIS A 392 12.83 -22.52 -3.17
CA HIS A 392 13.44 -23.17 -4.33
C HIS A 392 13.61 -22.28 -5.55
N GLY A 393 12.86 -21.19 -5.66
CA GLY A 393 12.93 -20.25 -6.77
C GLY A 393 13.57 -18.91 -6.42
N MET A 394 13.97 -18.68 -5.17
CA MET A 394 14.46 -17.37 -4.73
C MET A 394 15.91 -17.45 -4.24
N ASP A 395 16.75 -16.50 -4.68
CA ASP A 395 18.07 -16.23 -4.09
C ASP A 395 18.05 -14.91 -3.32
N ALA A 396 18.36 -14.96 -2.03
CA ALA A 396 18.34 -13.81 -1.13
C ALA A 396 19.51 -13.85 -0.15
N THR A 397 19.98 -12.67 0.28
CA THR A 397 21.00 -12.54 1.34
C THR A 397 20.35 -12.34 2.70
N HIS A 398 19.20 -11.67 2.75
CA HIS A 398 18.42 -11.47 3.96
C HIS A 398 17.01 -11.99 3.74
N LEU A 399 16.57 -12.89 4.61
CA LEU A 399 15.22 -13.43 4.61
C LEU A 399 14.52 -13.00 5.89
N ARG A 400 13.34 -12.43 5.73
CA ARG A 400 12.43 -12.06 6.81
C ARG A 400 11.09 -12.77 6.63
N ILE A 401 10.61 -13.41 7.68
CA ILE A 401 9.33 -14.12 7.72
C ILE A 401 8.51 -13.49 8.85
N VAL A 402 7.32 -13.01 8.53
CA VAL A 402 6.46 -12.25 9.45
C VAL A 402 5.05 -12.83 9.42
N ASP A 403 4.54 -13.27 10.57
CA ASP A 403 3.17 -13.77 10.72
C ASP A 403 2.78 -14.83 9.67
N CYS A 404 3.70 -15.77 9.42
CA CYS A 404 3.48 -16.87 8.48
C CYS A 404 3.19 -18.15 9.26
N PRO A 405 1.93 -18.49 9.57
CA PRO A 405 1.58 -19.72 10.29
C PRO A 405 2.01 -20.99 9.54
N GLY A 406 2.17 -20.95 8.21
CA GLY A 406 2.72 -22.05 7.41
C GLY A 406 4.24 -22.24 7.53
N PHE A 407 4.95 -21.38 8.25
CA PHE A 407 6.40 -21.48 8.40
C PHE A 407 6.78 -22.47 9.52
N ASP A 408 7.02 -23.71 9.10
CA ASP A 408 7.25 -24.87 9.95
C ASP A 408 8.65 -25.51 9.78
N ASP A 409 8.86 -26.67 10.40
CA ASP A 409 10.10 -27.44 10.28
C ASP A 409 10.41 -27.90 8.84
N GLU A 410 9.38 -28.15 8.01
CA GLU A 410 9.54 -28.52 6.60
C GLU A 410 10.04 -27.33 5.77
N SER A 411 9.49 -26.15 6.03
CA SER A 411 9.93 -24.88 5.45
C SER A 411 11.38 -24.57 5.81
N LEU A 412 11.79 -24.78 7.06
CA LEU A 412 13.19 -24.67 7.46
C LEU A 412 14.06 -25.72 6.76
N ALA A 413 13.60 -26.95 6.66
CA ALA A 413 14.34 -28.02 5.99
C ALA A 413 14.55 -27.73 4.50
N SER A 414 13.65 -27.00 3.83
CA SER A 414 13.86 -26.61 2.44
C SER A 414 14.86 -25.47 2.27
N LEU A 415 15.29 -24.77 3.33
CA LEU A 415 16.50 -23.91 3.29
C LEU A 415 17.80 -24.73 3.32
N HIS A 416 17.72 -26.07 3.42
CA HIS A 416 18.91 -26.90 3.35
C HIS A 416 19.49 -26.88 1.92
N PRO A 417 20.81 -26.65 1.77
CA PRO A 417 21.47 -26.68 0.48
C PRO A 417 21.36 -28.03 -0.26
N TRP A 418 21.03 -29.11 0.45
CA TRP A 418 20.92 -30.48 -0.09
C TRP A 418 19.72 -31.21 0.48
N THR A 419 18.58 -31.12 -0.19
CA THR A 419 17.61 -32.21 -0.10
C THR A 419 18.21 -33.38 -0.87
N HIS A 420 18.40 -34.54 -0.23
CA HIS A 420 19.01 -35.76 -0.81
C HIS A 420 18.45 -36.20 -2.17
N PHE A 421 17.34 -35.62 -2.60
CA PHE A 421 16.62 -35.98 -3.81
C PHE A 421 17.23 -35.42 -5.11
N GLN A 422 18.05 -34.35 -5.10
CA GLN A 422 18.54 -33.76 -6.36
C GLN A 422 19.96 -33.16 -6.25
N PRO A 423 21.03 -33.95 -6.46
CA PRO A 423 22.43 -33.48 -6.35
C PRO A 423 22.84 -32.44 -7.40
N ASN A 424 22.01 -32.18 -8.40
CA ASN A 424 22.27 -31.20 -9.46
C ASN A 424 21.48 -29.89 -9.30
N ARG A 425 20.61 -29.77 -8.29
CA ARG A 425 19.93 -28.49 -8.04
C ARG A 425 20.82 -27.58 -7.22
N ALA A 426 20.84 -26.30 -7.59
CA ALA A 426 21.45 -25.27 -6.77
C ALA A 426 20.79 -25.27 -5.37
N ALA A 427 21.61 -25.07 -4.35
CA ALA A 427 21.13 -24.85 -3.00
C ALA A 427 20.14 -23.67 -3.00
N PRO A 428 18.99 -23.76 -2.32
CA PRO A 428 18.12 -22.62 -2.10
C PRO A 428 18.84 -21.56 -1.27
N MET A 429 18.76 -20.29 -1.70
CA MET A 429 19.40 -19.13 -1.07
C MET A 429 20.84 -19.42 -0.58
N PRO A 430 21.77 -19.72 -1.49
CA PRO A 430 23.13 -20.06 -1.10
C PRO A 430 23.80 -18.91 -0.33
N LYS A 431 23.44 -17.66 -0.65
CA LYS A 431 24.00 -16.44 -0.04
C LYS A 431 23.24 -15.95 1.20
N LEU A 432 22.36 -16.76 1.80
CA LEU A 432 21.61 -16.36 2.99
C LEU A 432 22.54 -16.10 4.18
N GLU A 433 22.60 -14.85 4.61
CA GLU A 433 23.40 -14.35 5.74
C GLU A 433 22.54 -13.93 6.94
N SER A 434 21.30 -13.50 6.72
CA SER A 434 20.39 -13.07 7.79
C SER A 434 19.05 -13.75 7.69
N LEU A 435 18.57 -14.31 8.81
CA LEU A 435 17.23 -14.87 8.96
C LEU A 435 16.52 -14.18 10.13
N VAL A 436 15.40 -13.52 9.83
CA VAL A 436 14.55 -12.85 10.82
C VAL A 436 13.19 -13.53 10.80
N ILE A 437 12.73 -14.05 11.94
CA ILE A 437 11.44 -14.73 12.07
C ILE A 437 10.62 -14.01 13.15
N VAL A 438 9.45 -13.52 12.77
CA VAL A 438 8.58 -12.68 13.60
C VAL A 438 7.19 -13.32 13.62
N ASP A 439 6.66 -13.58 14.81
CA ASP A 439 5.29 -14.09 15.00
C ASP A 439 4.99 -15.40 14.24
N CYS A 440 5.96 -16.32 14.15
CA CYS A 440 5.78 -17.62 13.50
C CYS A 440 5.88 -18.76 14.53
N PRO A 441 4.77 -19.40 14.94
CA PRO A 441 4.76 -20.33 16.07
C PRO A 441 5.15 -21.79 15.72
N GLU A 442 5.06 -22.20 14.46
CA GLU A 442 5.01 -23.63 14.07
C GLU A 442 6.38 -24.30 13.82
N PHE A 443 7.50 -23.60 14.05
CA PHE A 443 8.83 -24.19 13.88
C PHE A 443 9.44 -24.71 15.20
N THR A 444 10.49 -25.52 15.10
CA THR A 444 11.25 -26.01 16.24
C THR A 444 12.70 -25.52 16.21
N HIS A 445 13.25 -25.22 17.39
CA HIS A 445 14.69 -24.94 17.51
C HIS A 445 15.59 -26.07 17.03
N ARG A 446 15.08 -27.32 17.01
CA ARG A 446 15.81 -28.45 16.45
C ARG A 446 16.02 -28.24 14.95
N ALA A 447 14.97 -27.94 14.19
CA ALA A 447 15.08 -27.67 12.76
C ALA A 447 16.01 -26.51 12.47
N VAL A 448 15.87 -25.37 13.19
CA VAL A 448 16.78 -24.22 13.01
C VAL A 448 18.25 -24.60 13.25
N LYS A 449 18.54 -25.40 14.28
CA LYS A 449 19.90 -25.88 14.55
C LYS A 449 20.44 -26.76 13.43
N GLU A 450 19.60 -27.60 12.83
CA GLU A 450 20.01 -28.44 11.71
C GLU A 450 20.32 -27.61 10.46
N VAL A 451 19.49 -26.61 10.13
CA VAL A 451 19.77 -25.66 9.03
C VAL A 451 21.14 -25.01 9.22
N LEU A 452 21.40 -24.48 10.41
CA LEU A 452 22.67 -23.83 10.74
C LEU A 452 23.86 -24.76 10.61
N LYS A 453 23.79 -25.97 11.20
CA LYS A 453 24.87 -26.96 11.11
C LYS A 453 25.17 -27.35 9.67
N VAL A 454 24.13 -27.61 8.88
CA VAL A 454 24.29 -27.99 7.47
C VAL A 454 24.97 -26.87 6.70
N ARG A 455 24.51 -25.63 6.85
CA ARG A 455 25.13 -24.47 6.19
C ARG A 455 26.58 -24.24 6.64
N SER A 456 26.88 -24.36 7.93
CA SER A 456 28.26 -24.24 8.44
C SER A 456 29.19 -25.31 7.88
N ARG A 457 28.73 -26.56 7.80
CA ARG A 457 29.50 -27.66 7.21
C ARG A 457 29.77 -27.43 5.72
N GLU A 458 28.78 -26.99 4.96
CA GLU A 458 28.96 -26.70 3.52
C GLU A 458 29.97 -25.57 3.29
N TYR A 459 29.91 -24.51 4.10
CA TYR A 459 30.91 -23.44 4.08
C TYR A 459 32.34 -23.97 4.31
N GLU A 460 32.51 -24.87 5.28
CA GLU A 460 33.83 -25.45 5.62
C GLU A 460 34.34 -26.44 4.58
N GLU A 461 33.47 -27.33 4.07
CA GLU A 461 33.86 -28.43 3.21
C GLU A 461 34.07 -28.00 1.76
N ARG A 462 33.29 -27.03 1.27
CA ARG A 462 33.21 -26.78 -0.17
C ARG A 462 33.83 -25.47 -0.62
N ASN A 463 34.17 -24.55 0.29
CA ASN A 463 34.83 -23.28 -0.04
C ASN A 463 34.13 -22.49 -1.17
N TRP A 464 32.88 -22.82 -1.50
CA TRP A 464 32.19 -22.42 -2.72
C TRP A 464 30.77 -21.95 -2.36
N ASN A 465 30.56 -20.65 -2.58
CA ASN A 465 29.28 -19.97 -2.82
C ASN A 465 28.18 -20.00 -1.74
N THR A 466 28.32 -20.75 -0.66
CA THR A 466 27.37 -20.71 0.46
C THR A 466 27.93 -19.87 1.59
N GLU A 467 27.18 -18.86 2.04
CA GLU A 467 27.59 -18.01 3.17
C GLU A 467 27.11 -18.59 4.51
N ARG A 468 27.93 -18.39 5.55
CA ARG A 468 27.50 -18.68 6.93
C ARG A 468 26.36 -17.74 7.31
N LEU A 469 25.35 -18.26 7.99
CA LEU A 469 24.33 -17.40 8.58
C LEU A 469 24.98 -16.56 9.68
N GLN A 470 25.06 -15.26 9.45
CA GLN A 470 25.66 -14.30 10.38
C GLN A 470 24.65 -13.79 11.38
N ARG A 471 23.38 -13.65 10.99
CA ARG A 471 22.35 -13.02 11.82
C ARG A 471 21.11 -13.90 11.93
N LEU A 472 20.65 -14.11 13.16
CA LEU A 472 19.43 -14.86 13.48
C LEU A 472 18.62 -14.10 14.52
N ILE A 473 17.39 -13.72 14.16
CA ILE A 473 16.51 -12.94 15.04
C ILE A 473 15.15 -13.63 15.17
N PHE A 474 14.69 -13.77 16.41
CA PHE A 474 13.34 -14.22 16.76
C PHE A 474 12.59 -13.12 17.51
N LYS A 475 11.37 -12.78 17.09
CA LYS A 475 10.53 -11.76 17.76
C LYS A 475 9.07 -12.21 17.85
N GLY A 476 8.34 -11.66 18.81
CA GLY A 476 6.89 -11.87 18.93
C GLY A 476 6.53 -13.29 19.38
N SER A 477 5.62 -13.92 18.67
CA SER A 477 5.00 -15.21 18.99
C SER A 477 5.79 -16.42 18.48
N CYS A 478 7.12 -16.36 18.60
CA CYS A 478 8.02 -17.45 18.19
C CYS A 478 8.26 -18.45 19.34
N PRO A 479 8.61 -19.72 19.04
CA PRO A 479 9.12 -20.67 20.02
C PRO A 479 10.25 -20.08 20.87
N VAL A 480 10.10 -20.14 22.19
CA VAL A 480 11.08 -19.56 23.14
C VAL A 480 12.30 -20.48 23.26
N PRO A 481 13.52 -19.98 22.97
CA PRO A 481 14.72 -20.79 23.14
C PRO A 481 15.01 -21.01 24.62
N THR A 482 15.28 -22.26 24.98
CA THR A 482 15.88 -22.60 26.28
C THR A 482 17.24 -21.91 26.44
N GLN A 483 17.68 -21.70 27.69
CA GLN A 483 18.99 -21.10 27.96
C GLN A 483 20.15 -21.82 27.24
N GLY A 484 20.09 -23.15 27.14
CA GLY A 484 21.08 -23.94 26.40
C GLY A 484 21.04 -23.69 24.89
N GLN A 485 19.85 -23.46 24.31
CA GLN A 485 19.68 -23.09 22.91
C GLN A 485 20.19 -21.67 22.64
N THR A 486 19.84 -20.69 23.47
CA THR A 486 20.35 -19.30 23.38
C THR A 486 21.88 -19.28 23.34
N ARG A 487 22.55 -19.94 24.30
CA ARG A 487 24.02 -20.02 24.34
C ARG A 487 24.59 -20.68 23.09
N TRP A 488 23.92 -21.72 22.59
CA TRP A 488 24.34 -22.39 21.37
C TRP A 488 24.23 -21.45 20.17
N TYR A 489 23.12 -20.73 19.98
CA TYR A 489 22.96 -19.79 18.86
C TYR A 489 24.01 -18.68 18.92
N SER A 490 24.20 -18.02 20.07
CA SER A 490 25.22 -16.97 20.24
C SER A 490 26.66 -17.44 19.98
N SER A 491 26.92 -18.76 19.99
CA SER A 491 28.23 -19.33 19.68
C SER A 491 28.38 -19.77 18.22
N ASN A 492 27.29 -19.87 17.46
CA ASN A 492 27.26 -20.43 16.10
C ASN A 492 26.80 -19.43 15.03
N VAL A 493 26.21 -18.30 15.41
CA VAL A 493 25.92 -17.16 14.53
C VAL A 493 26.61 -15.90 15.06
N GLY A 494 26.92 -14.94 14.19
CA GLY A 494 27.60 -13.70 14.57
C GLY A 494 26.74 -12.77 15.44
N GLU A 495 25.45 -12.68 15.13
CA GLU A 495 24.44 -11.91 15.86
C GLU A 495 23.21 -12.80 16.11
N PHE A 496 22.86 -12.96 17.38
CA PHE A 496 21.65 -13.65 17.79
C PHE A 496 20.82 -12.73 18.70
N ASP A 497 19.55 -12.53 18.35
CA ASP A 497 18.59 -11.81 19.17
C ASP A 497 17.27 -12.59 19.30
N ALA A 498 16.79 -12.69 20.53
CA ALA A 498 15.49 -13.26 20.88
C ALA A 498 14.75 -12.37 21.90
N SER A 499 15.15 -11.09 21.99
CA SER A 499 14.48 -10.11 22.82
C SER A 499 13.14 -9.74 22.20
N GLY A 500 12.09 -9.73 23.03
CA GLY A 500 10.73 -9.45 22.57
C GLY A 500 9.92 -10.69 22.15
N ILE A 501 10.37 -11.91 22.46
CA ILE A 501 9.48 -13.07 22.42
C ILE A 501 8.50 -13.00 23.61
N LEU A 502 7.21 -13.12 23.33
CA LEU A 502 6.17 -13.11 24.35
C LEU A 502 6.03 -14.50 24.97
N TYR A 503 6.05 -14.57 26.31
CA TYR A 503 5.69 -15.81 27.03
C TYR A 503 4.17 -15.92 27.02
N MET A 504 3.62 -16.75 26.13
CA MET A 504 2.20 -17.13 26.15
C MET A 504 1.90 -18.12 27.26
#